data_AF-A0A1F3ZVI9-F1
#
_entry.id   AF-A0A1F3ZVI9-F1
#
_cell.length_a   1.000
_cell.length_b   1.000
_cell.length_c   1.000
_cell.angle_alpha   90.00
_cell.angle_beta   90.00
_cell.angle_gamma   90.00
#
_symmetry.space_group_name_H-M   'P 1'
#
loop_
_entity.id
_entity.type
_entity.pdbx_description
1 polymer ?
#
loop_
_entity_poly.entity_id
_entity_poly.type
_entity_poly.pdbx_seq_one_letter_code
_entity_poly.pdbx_strand_id
1 'polypeptide(L)'
;MNVSSDLSILSLIWNASIIVKLVMLLLLVVSFMSWYFIFRKWFTIHAARAKTEQFERDFWGGQDLNALYQSAVNHRHSTGSLERIFEAGFREFAKLKPQKGADPAAMVDGARRAMRATYQREMDNLEAHLSFLASVASVSPYVGLLGTVWGIMHSFR
;
A
#
# COMPACT_ATOMS: atom_id res chain seq x y z
N MET A 1 -4.11 53.10 -6.61
CA MET A 1 -3.16 51.99 -6.38
C MET A 1 -3.64 51.23 -5.15
N ASN A 2 -4.30 50.10 -5.33
CA ASN A 2 -4.81 49.29 -4.23
C ASN A 2 -3.68 48.36 -3.78
N VAL A 3 -2.91 48.78 -2.78
CA VAL A 3 -1.84 47.99 -2.14
C VAL A 3 -2.36 46.60 -1.70
N SER A 4 -3.65 46.49 -1.40
CA SER A 4 -4.36 45.24 -1.08
C SER A 4 -4.41 44.25 -2.25
N SER A 5 -4.47 44.73 -3.50
CA SER A 5 -4.52 43.90 -4.71
C SER A 5 -3.12 43.39 -5.09
N ASP A 6 -2.08 44.20 -4.85
CA ASP A 6 -0.68 43.84 -5.12
C ASP A 6 -0.15 42.81 -4.12
N LEU A 7 -0.70 42.75 -2.90
CA LEU A 7 -0.36 41.78 -1.85
C LEU A 7 -1.25 40.53 -1.82
N SER A 8 -2.10 40.32 -2.82
CA SER A 8 -2.89 39.09 -2.93
C SER A 8 -1.96 37.89 -3.17
N ILE A 9 -2.22 36.75 -2.52
CA ILE A 9 -1.47 35.50 -2.77
C ILE A 9 -1.47 35.17 -4.27
N LEU A 10 -2.58 35.48 -4.95
CA LEU A 10 -2.71 35.26 -6.38
C LEU A 10 -1.81 36.19 -7.20
N SER A 11 -1.68 37.48 -6.83
CA SER A 11 -0.80 38.43 -7.54
C SER A 11 0.68 38.07 -7.33
N LEU A 12 1.06 37.63 -6.13
CA LEU A 12 2.41 37.14 -5.83
C LEU A 12 2.79 35.93 -6.68
N ILE A 13 1.87 34.97 -6.83
CA ILE A 13 2.07 33.80 -7.69
C ILE A 13 2.11 34.23 -9.17
N TRP A 14 1.25 35.16 -9.60
CA TRP A 14 1.22 35.66 -10.98
C TRP A 14 2.48 36.43 -11.36
N ASN A 15 3.07 37.18 -10.44
CA ASN A 15 4.32 37.90 -10.65
C ASN A 15 5.56 37.02 -10.48
N ALA A 16 5.42 35.80 -9.96
CA ALA A 16 6.51 34.85 -9.88
C ALA A 16 6.99 34.41 -11.27
N SER A 17 8.28 34.10 -11.34
CA SER A 17 8.94 33.67 -12.56
C SER A 17 8.53 32.23 -12.95
N ILE A 18 8.65 31.91 -14.25
CA ILE A 18 8.04 30.68 -14.84
C ILE A 18 8.45 29.39 -14.11
N ILE A 19 9.71 29.27 -13.69
CA ILE A 19 10.20 28.07 -12.98
C ILE A 19 9.57 27.96 -11.59
N VAL A 20 9.39 29.06 -10.84
CA VAL A 20 8.72 29.02 -9.52
C VAL A 20 7.28 28.54 -9.66
N LYS A 21 6.57 29.03 -10.68
CA LYS A 21 5.20 28.58 -11.00
C LYS A 21 5.14 27.09 -11.30
N LEU A 22 6.09 26.57 -12.10
CA LEU A 22 6.19 25.13 -12.39
C LEU A 22 6.47 24.29 -11.14
N VAL A 23 7.38 24.75 -10.27
CA VAL A 23 7.68 24.07 -9.00
C VAL A 23 6.44 24.02 -8.11
N MET A 24 5.72 25.14 -7.94
CA MET A 24 4.48 25.18 -7.15
C MET A 24 3.40 24.27 -7.74
N LEU A 25 3.22 24.29 -9.07
CA LEU A 25 2.27 23.42 -9.76
C LEU A 25 2.61 21.93 -9.56
N LEU A 26 3.88 21.56 -9.69
CA LEU A 26 4.35 20.19 -9.48
C LEU A 26 4.10 19.73 -8.04
N LEU A 27 4.44 20.55 -7.05
CA LEU A 27 4.19 20.24 -5.63
C LEU A 27 2.69 20.07 -5.34
N LEU A 28 1.84 20.91 -5.96
CA LEU A 28 0.39 20.82 -5.84
C LEU A 28 -0.14 19.51 -6.44
N VAL A 29 0.29 19.12 -7.64
CA VAL A 29 -0.09 17.85 -8.27
C VAL A 29 0.34 16.65 -7.42
N VAL A 30 1.59 16.65 -6.94
CA VAL A 30 2.13 15.59 -6.08
C VAL A 30 1.36 15.51 -4.75
N SER A 31 0.93 16.63 -4.19
CA SER A 31 0.09 16.67 -2.99
C SER A 31 -1.26 15.98 -3.20
N PHE A 32 -1.98 16.32 -4.28
CA PHE A 32 -3.24 15.65 -4.61
C PHE A 32 -3.07 14.14 -4.84
N MET A 33 -2.01 13.75 -5.54
CA MET A 33 -1.70 12.35 -5.79
C MET A 33 -1.35 11.59 -4.50
N SER A 34 -0.68 12.24 -3.55
CA SER A 34 -0.37 11.68 -2.23
C SER A 34 -1.63 11.40 -1.43
N TRP A 35 -2.56 12.36 -1.37
CA TRP A 35 -3.86 12.18 -0.72
C TRP A 35 -4.66 11.03 -1.33
N TYR A 36 -4.70 10.93 -2.66
CA TYR A 36 -5.33 9.82 -3.36
C TYR A 36 -4.77 8.46 -2.91
N PHE A 37 -3.45 8.31 -2.86
CA PHE A 37 -2.81 7.08 -2.39
C PHE A 37 -3.08 6.80 -0.91
N ILE A 38 -3.03 7.82 -0.05
CA ILE A 38 -3.30 7.70 1.39
C ILE A 38 -4.70 7.12 1.63
N PHE A 39 -5.74 7.72 1.03
CA PHE A 39 -7.11 7.26 1.20
C PHE A 39 -7.30 5.85 0.65
N ARG A 40 -6.83 5.58 -0.57
CA ARG A 40 -6.92 4.24 -1.16
C ARG A 40 -6.25 3.20 -0.27
N LYS A 41 -5.09 3.51 0.30
CA LYS A 41 -4.34 2.60 1.17
C LYS A 41 -5.07 2.35 2.48
N TRP A 42 -5.62 3.41 3.08
CA TRP A 42 -6.41 3.32 4.30
C TRP A 42 -7.61 2.37 4.13
N PHE A 43 -8.39 2.52 3.06
CA PHE A 43 -9.50 1.61 2.76
C PHE A 43 -9.02 0.16 2.53
N THR A 44 -7.92 -0.02 1.80
CA THR A 44 -7.37 -1.36 1.51
C THR A 44 -6.95 -2.09 2.78
N ILE A 45 -6.20 -1.41 3.66
CA ILE A 45 -5.72 -1.99 4.93
C ILE A 45 -6.91 -2.26 5.86
N HIS A 46 -7.85 -1.32 5.95
CA HIS A 46 -9.03 -1.50 6.79
C HIS A 46 -9.88 -2.70 6.36
N ALA A 47 -10.12 -2.85 5.04
CA ALA A 47 -10.83 -4.00 4.49
C ALA A 47 -10.07 -5.32 4.71
N ALA A 48 -8.74 -5.33 4.50
CA ALA A 48 -7.90 -6.50 4.73
C ALA A 48 -7.92 -6.94 6.20
N ARG A 49 -7.88 -5.98 7.13
CA ARG A 49 -7.96 -6.24 8.58
C ARG A 49 -9.31 -6.82 8.98
N ALA A 50 -10.42 -6.24 8.51
CA ALA A 50 -11.75 -6.74 8.81
C ALA A 50 -11.95 -8.19 8.36
N LYS A 51 -11.48 -8.54 7.15
CA LYS A 51 -11.52 -9.93 6.65
C LYS A 51 -10.63 -10.87 7.45
N THR A 52 -9.45 -10.41 7.86
CA THR A 52 -8.52 -11.18 8.69
C THR A 52 -9.14 -11.51 10.04
N GLU A 53 -9.75 -10.52 10.71
CA GLU A 53 -10.43 -10.72 12.01
C GLU A 53 -11.63 -11.66 11.89
N GLN A 54 -12.36 -11.63 10.76
CA GLN A 54 -13.45 -12.57 10.50
C GLN A 54 -12.94 -14.01 10.37
N PHE A 55 -11.97 -14.24 9.50
CA PHE A 55 -11.40 -15.57 9.32
C PHE A 55 -10.76 -16.11 10.60
N GLU A 56 -10.08 -15.26 11.35
CA GLU A 56 -9.47 -15.65 12.62
C GLU A 56 -10.51 -16.15 13.64
N ARG A 57 -11.68 -15.48 13.74
CA ARG A 57 -12.79 -15.96 14.57
C ARG A 57 -13.31 -17.31 14.12
N ASP A 58 -13.47 -17.51 12.81
CA ASP A 58 -13.98 -18.78 12.26
C ASP A 58 -12.97 -19.93 12.47
N PHE A 59 -11.67 -19.63 12.30
CA PHE A 59 -10.57 -20.56 12.52
C PHE A 59 -10.46 -21.00 13.99
N TRP A 60 -10.50 -20.05 14.94
CA TRP A 60 -10.42 -20.37 16.38
C TRP A 60 -11.75 -20.82 16.98
N GLY A 61 -12.87 -20.58 16.30
CA GLY A 61 -14.21 -21.02 16.70
C GLY A 61 -14.44 -22.54 16.61
N GLY A 62 -13.43 -23.31 16.18
CA GLY A 62 -13.49 -24.77 16.11
C GLY A 62 -14.13 -25.32 14.85
N GLN A 63 -14.22 -24.52 13.78
CA GLN A 63 -14.70 -24.98 12.48
C GLN A 63 -13.74 -26.03 11.89
N ASP A 64 -14.29 -27.04 11.19
CA ASP A 64 -13.48 -28.05 10.51
C ASP A 64 -12.56 -27.38 9.47
N LEU A 65 -11.26 -27.69 9.54
CA LEU A 65 -10.24 -27.17 8.64
C LEU A 65 -10.54 -27.51 7.17
N ASN A 66 -11.17 -28.66 6.89
CA ASN A 66 -11.58 -28.99 5.53
C ASN A 66 -12.72 -28.09 5.04
N ALA A 67 -13.68 -27.76 5.92
CA ALA A 67 -14.77 -26.85 5.59
C ALA A 67 -14.27 -25.41 5.37
N LEU A 68 -13.33 -24.95 6.19
CA LEU A 68 -12.62 -23.68 6.00
C LEU A 68 -11.87 -23.64 4.66
N TYR A 69 -11.17 -24.74 4.33
CA TYR A 69 -10.46 -24.85 3.06
C TYR A 69 -11.40 -24.77 1.85
N GLN A 70 -12.51 -25.51 1.88
CA GLN A 70 -13.52 -25.46 0.82
C GLN A 70 -14.13 -24.06 0.67
N SER A 71 -14.39 -23.39 1.80
CA SER A 71 -14.90 -22.01 1.81
C SER A 71 -13.90 -21.04 1.17
N ALA A 72 -12.61 -21.17 1.48
CA ALA A 72 -11.55 -20.35 0.90
C ALA A 72 -11.39 -20.59 -0.62
N VAL A 73 -11.46 -21.85 -1.07
CA VAL A 73 -11.36 -22.20 -2.50
C VAL A 73 -12.56 -21.67 -3.29
N ASN A 74 -13.77 -21.77 -2.75
CA ASN A 74 -15.00 -21.33 -3.41
C ASN A 74 -15.12 -19.79 -3.50
N HIS A 75 -14.49 -19.06 -2.57
CA HIS A 75 -14.56 -17.60 -2.50
C HIS A 75 -13.27 -16.89 -2.93
N ARG A 76 -12.49 -17.44 -3.86
CA ARG A 76 -11.19 -16.89 -4.31
C ARG A 76 -11.17 -15.39 -4.69
N HIS A 77 -12.31 -14.80 -5.04
CA HIS A 77 -12.41 -13.37 -5.38
C HIS A 77 -12.79 -12.47 -4.20
N SER A 78 -13.32 -13.03 -3.10
CA SER A 78 -13.66 -12.29 -1.89
C SER A 78 -12.75 -12.61 -0.71
N THR A 79 -11.82 -13.56 -0.85
CA THR A 79 -10.97 -14.02 0.26
C THR A 79 -10.04 -12.93 0.79
N GLY A 80 -9.89 -12.89 2.12
CA GLY A 80 -8.91 -12.08 2.83
C GLY A 80 -7.48 -12.61 2.68
N SER A 81 -6.48 -11.79 3.00
CA SER A 81 -5.07 -12.19 2.90
C SER A 81 -4.74 -13.40 3.77
N LEU A 82 -5.29 -13.47 4.99
CA LEU A 82 -5.07 -14.61 5.89
C LEU A 82 -5.69 -15.91 5.37
N GLU A 83 -6.89 -15.85 4.77
CA GLU A 83 -7.54 -16.99 4.13
C GLU A 83 -6.70 -17.58 2.99
N ARG A 84 -6.10 -16.71 2.16
CA ARG A 84 -5.22 -17.15 1.06
C ARG A 84 -3.95 -17.82 1.57
N ILE A 85 -3.39 -17.32 2.68
CA ILE A 85 -2.24 -17.95 3.33
C ILE A 85 -2.62 -19.34 3.84
N PHE A 86 -3.75 -19.47 4.53
CA PHE A 86 -4.26 -20.75 5.00
C PHE A 86 -4.54 -21.71 3.84
N GLU A 87 -5.21 -21.25 2.78
CA GLU A 87 -5.49 -22.03 1.58
C GLU A 87 -4.21 -22.60 0.97
N ALA A 88 -3.17 -21.76 0.81
CA ALA A 88 -1.90 -22.18 0.24
C ALA A 88 -1.19 -23.24 1.11
N GLY A 89 -1.18 -23.05 2.42
CA GLY A 89 -0.60 -24.01 3.38
C GLY A 89 -1.35 -25.34 3.41
N PHE A 90 -2.67 -25.28 3.54
CA PHE A 90 -3.53 -26.46 3.61
C PHE A 90 -3.53 -27.25 2.31
N ARG A 91 -3.52 -26.56 1.16
CA ARG A 91 -3.39 -27.20 -0.16
C ARG A 91 -2.09 -28.00 -0.26
N GLU A 92 -0.97 -27.44 0.19
CA GLU A 92 0.32 -28.13 0.12
C GLU A 92 0.39 -29.31 1.10
N PHE A 93 -0.16 -29.15 2.31
CA PHE A 93 -0.32 -30.23 3.27
C PHE A 93 -1.18 -31.38 2.73
N ALA A 94 -2.32 -31.06 2.11
CA ALA A 94 -3.26 -32.02 1.57
C ALA A 94 -2.71 -32.80 0.36
N LYS A 95 -1.82 -32.20 -0.44
CA LYS A 95 -1.16 -32.89 -1.57
C LYS A 95 -0.20 -33.98 -1.12
N LEU A 96 0.48 -33.80 0.02
CA LEU A 96 1.51 -34.73 0.51
C LEU A 96 0.90 -35.86 1.37
N LYS A 97 -0.29 -35.66 1.94
CA LYS A 97 -1.02 -36.64 2.76
C LYS A 97 -1.26 -38.02 2.09
N PRO A 98 -1.52 -38.14 0.77
CA PRO A 98 -1.73 -39.43 0.11
C PRO A 98 -0.43 -40.20 -0.20
N GLN A 99 0.75 -39.58 -0.10
CA GLN A 99 2.02 -40.25 -0.37
C GLN A 99 2.39 -41.17 0.80
N LYS A 100 2.18 -42.48 0.62
CA LYS A 100 2.66 -43.50 1.56
C LYS A 100 4.17 -43.34 1.78
N GLY A 101 4.57 -42.99 3.01
CA GLY A 101 5.97 -42.81 3.39
C GLY A 101 6.47 -41.36 3.41
N ALA A 102 5.59 -40.36 3.19
CA ALA A 102 5.96 -38.96 3.39
C ALA A 102 6.26 -38.69 4.87
N ASP A 103 7.44 -38.13 5.13
CA ASP A 103 7.85 -37.69 6.46
C ASP A 103 6.90 -36.58 6.94
N PRO A 104 6.20 -36.73 8.08
CA PRO A 104 5.36 -35.69 8.64
C PRO A 104 6.07 -34.34 8.78
N ALA A 105 7.38 -34.35 9.05
CA ALA A 105 8.17 -33.12 9.11
C ALA A 105 8.25 -32.43 7.74
N ALA A 106 8.51 -33.19 6.67
CA ALA A 106 8.56 -32.67 5.31
C ALA A 106 7.20 -32.11 4.85
N MET A 107 6.09 -32.70 5.29
CA MET A 107 4.73 -32.19 5.01
C MET A 107 4.49 -30.82 5.65
N VAL A 108 4.81 -30.68 6.93
CA VAL A 108 4.65 -29.42 7.67
C VAL A 108 5.57 -28.34 7.09
N ASP A 109 6.79 -28.70 6.70
CA ASP A 109 7.72 -27.76 6.07
C ASP A 109 7.28 -27.34 4.67
N GLY A 110 6.65 -28.24 3.89
CA GLY A 110 5.98 -27.88 2.63
C GLY A 110 4.89 -26.84 2.86
N ALA A 111 3.98 -27.10 3.80
CA ALA A 111 2.91 -26.17 4.16
C ALA A 111 3.46 -24.81 4.64
N ARG A 112 4.46 -24.80 5.53
CA ARG A 112 5.12 -23.58 6.02
C ARG A 112 5.73 -22.75 4.89
N ARG A 113 6.42 -23.40 3.94
CA ARG A 113 6.99 -22.72 2.78
C ARG A 113 5.90 -22.08 1.91
N ALA A 114 4.82 -22.81 1.63
CA ALA A 114 3.70 -22.28 0.85
C ALA A 114 3.01 -21.09 1.54
N MET A 115 2.81 -21.18 2.87
CA MET A 115 2.28 -20.08 3.67
C MET A 115 3.20 -18.86 3.64
N ARG A 116 4.51 -19.02 3.85
CA ARG A 116 5.49 -17.92 3.80
C ARG A 116 5.54 -17.25 2.42
N ALA A 117 5.54 -18.02 1.35
CA ALA A 117 5.55 -17.48 -0.01
C ALA A 117 4.28 -16.66 -0.30
N THR A 118 3.12 -17.11 0.19
CA THR A 118 1.85 -16.39 0.01
C THR A 118 1.78 -15.15 0.90
N TYR A 119 2.24 -15.26 2.15
CA TYR A 119 2.37 -14.13 3.07
C TYR A 119 3.19 -13.00 2.45
N GLN A 120 4.35 -13.32 1.88
CA GLN A 120 5.21 -12.31 1.26
C GLN A 120 4.50 -11.60 0.11
N ARG A 121 3.81 -12.34 -0.78
CA ARG A 121 3.06 -11.74 -1.89
C ARG A 121 1.91 -10.84 -1.42
N GLU A 122 1.20 -11.25 -0.37
CA GLU A 122 0.13 -10.44 0.21
C GLU A 122 0.70 -9.17 0.88
N MET A 123 1.84 -9.27 1.56
CA MET A 123 2.57 -8.11 2.10
C MET A 123 3.06 -7.17 1.00
N ASP A 124 3.71 -7.68 -0.05
CA ASP A 124 4.18 -6.85 -1.17
C ASP A 124 3.03 -6.06 -1.81
N ASN A 125 1.85 -6.68 -1.97
CA ASN A 125 0.64 -6.01 -2.44
C ASN A 125 0.14 -4.94 -1.44
N LEU A 126 0.14 -5.28 -0.15
CA LEU A 126 -0.22 -4.36 0.93
C LEU A 126 0.83 -3.29 1.19
N GLU A 127 2.02 -3.35 0.60
CA GLU A 127 3.07 -2.33 0.70
C GLU A 127 3.21 -1.49 -0.58
N ALA A 128 2.58 -1.92 -1.68
CA ALA A 128 2.62 -1.21 -2.95
C ALA A 128 2.30 0.30 -2.79
N HIS A 129 3.08 1.13 -3.47
CA HIS A 129 3.03 2.60 -3.47
C HIS A 129 3.48 3.30 -2.18
N LEU A 130 3.83 2.59 -1.10
CA LEU A 130 4.40 3.21 0.10
C LEU A 130 5.76 3.87 -0.20
N SER A 131 6.58 3.24 -1.05
CA SER A 131 7.87 3.82 -1.47
C SER A 131 7.69 5.16 -2.18
N PHE A 132 6.63 5.32 -2.99
CA PHE A 132 6.33 6.60 -3.63
C PHE A 132 6.00 7.68 -2.60
N LEU A 133 5.13 7.39 -1.63
CA LEU A 133 4.79 8.33 -0.56
C LEU A 133 6.03 8.70 0.28
N ALA A 134 6.90 7.73 0.57
CA ALA A 134 8.16 7.97 1.28
C ALA A 134 9.14 8.84 0.48
N SER A 135 9.24 8.62 -0.84
CA SER A 135 10.04 9.48 -1.72
C SER A 135 9.47 10.88 -1.81
N VAL A 136 8.15 11.05 -1.95
CA VAL A 136 7.50 12.36 -1.97
C VAL A 136 7.78 13.12 -0.67
N ALA A 137 7.61 12.46 0.48
CA ALA A 137 7.84 13.07 1.79
C ALA A 137 9.29 13.54 1.99
N SER A 138 10.27 12.82 1.44
CA SER A 138 11.69 13.18 1.57
C SER A 138 12.18 14.17 0.51
N VAL A 139 11.65 14.11 -0.72
CA VAL A 139 12.14 14.91 -1.85
C VAL A 139 11.43 16.26 -1.98
N SER A 140 10.15 16.37 -1.57
CA SER A 140 9.38 17.61 -1.71
C SER A 140 10.01 18.85 -1.06
N PRO A 141 10.71 18.77 0.11
CA PRO A 141 11.36 19.95 0.69
C PRO A 141 12.48 20.49 -0.21
N TYR A 142 13.26 19.61 -0.84
CA TYR A 142 14.34 20.00 -1.74
C TYR A 142 13.81 20.65 -3.02
N VAL A 143 12.70 20.14 -3.55
CA VAL A 143 12.02 20.73 -4.70
C VAL A 143 11.49 22.14 -4.36
N GLY A 144 10.92 22.32 -3.16
CA GLY A 144 10.50 23.63 -2.67
C GLY A 144 11.67 24.60 -2.51
N LEU A 145 12.77 24.14 -1.91
CA LEU A 145 14.00 24.92 -1.74
C LEU A 145 14.55 25.39 -3.09
N LEU A 146 14.57 24.52 -4.11
CA LEU A 146 14.96 24.90 -5.47
C LEU A 146 14.13 26.08 -5.99
N GLY A 147 12.81 26.05 -5.78
CA GLY A 147 11.92 27.16 -6.15
C GLY A 147 12.29 28.47 -5.45
N THR A 148 12.61 28.41 -4.15
CA THR A 148 13.01 29.60 -3.38
C THR A 148 14.36 30.17 -3.82
N VAL A 149 15.37 29.33 -4.04
CA VAL A 149 16.70 29.76 -4.49
C VAL A 149 16.60 30.43 -5.84
N TRP A 150 15.85 29.83 -6.78
CA TRP A 150 15.68 30.40 -8.10
C TRP A 150 14.89 31.71 -8.10
N GLY A 151 13.83 31.80 -7.29
CA GLY A 151 13.06 33.05 -7.12
C GLY A 151 13.93 34.20 -6.60
N ILE A 152 14.79 33.93 -5.61
CA ILE A 152 15.74 34.91 -5.07
C ILE A 152 16.75 35.32 -6.15
N MET A 153 17.35 34.38 -6.88
CA MET A 153 18.30 34.69 -7.97
C MET A 153 17.69 35.58 -9.06
N HIS A 154 16.40 35.38 -9.39
CA HIS A 154 15.73 36.21 -10.38
C HIS A 154 15.40 37.61 -9.86
N SER A 155 15.18 37.76 -8.55
CA SER A 155 14.84 39.04 -7.92
C SER A 155 16.05 39.99 -7.79
N PHE A 156 17.27 39.44 -7.83
CA PHE A 156 18.52 40.20 -7.77
C PHE A 156 19.11 40.54 -9.17
N ARG A 157 18.40 40.24 -10.25
CA ARG A 157 18.77 40.63 -11.63
C ARG A 157 17.90 41.78 -12.10
#